data_AF-A0A0S6WQN6-F1
#
_entry.id   AF-A0A0S6WQN6-F1
#
_cell.length_a   1.000
_cell.length_b   1.000
_cell.length_c   1.000
_cell.angle_alpha   90.00
_cell.angle_beta   90.00
_cell.angle_gamma   90.00
#
_symmetry.space_group_name_H-M   'P 1'
#
loop_
_entity.id
_entity.type
_entity.pdbx_description
1 polymer ?
#
loop_
_entity_poly.entity_id
_entity_poly.type
_entity_poly.pdbx_seq_one_letter_code
_entity_poly.pdbx_strand_id
1 'polypeptide(L)'
;MGCTTRASRWLAQADEIALVCSDAEASQQGACLVAMMQFLRGHQGLDATAEARAARFLSVDAYADAALALLPARCASMISQAGRGELACASVRLDGRSGPEATATARTPALALVAAYAQALVEAELSLAA
;
A
#
# COMPACT_ATOMS: atom_id res chain seq x y z
N MET A 1 -28.71 1.16 6.61
CA MET A 1 -27.86 2.32 6.98
C MET A 1 -26.48 1.94 7.57
N GLY A 2 -26.13 0.67 7.78
CA GLY A 2 -24.81 0.29 8.33
C GLY A 2 -23.68 0.10 7.31
N CYS A 3 -24.00 -0.18 6.05
CA CYS A 3 -22.99 -0.48 5.02
C CYS A 3 -22.22 0.78 4.55
N THR A 4 -22.88 1.93 4.49
CA THR A 4 -22.28 3.19 4.03
C THR A 4 -21.24 3.72 5.02
N THR A 5 -21.52 3.70 6.33
CA THR A 5 -20.57 4.16 7.35
C THR A 5 -19.29 3.30 7.42
N ARG A 6 -19.41 1.98 7.19
CA ARG A 6 -18.26 1.07 7.17
C ARG A 6 -17.35 1.31 5.96
N ALA A 7 -17.94 1.50 4.78
CA ALA A 7 -17.19 1.85 3.56
C ALA A 7 -16.49 3.21 3.68
N SER A 8 -17.18 4.24 4.20
CA SER A 8 -16.57 5.57 4.41
C SER A 8 -15.40 5.54 5.40
N ARG A 9 -15.50 4.76 6.48
CA ARG A 9 -14.41 4.62 7.46
C ARG A 9 -13.20 3.90 6.87
N TRP A 10 -13.43 2.89 6.03
CA TRP A 10 -12.37 2.16 5.35
C TRP A 10 -11.61 3.08 4.38
N LEU A 11 -12.34 3.83 3.56
CA LEU A 11 -11.76 4.78 2.62
C LEU A 11 -10.88 5.82 3.33
N ALA A 12 -11.39 6.39 4.43
CA ALA A 12 -10.64 7.37 5.22
C ALA A 12 -9.33 6.78 5.79
N GLN A 13 -9.37 5.52 6.24
CA GLN A 13 -8.17 4.86 6.79
C GLN A 13 -7.15 4.50 5.71
N ALA A 14 -7.60 4.11 4.51
CA ALA A 14 -6.72 3.87 3.37
C ALA A 14 -6.02 5.17 2.92
N ASP A 15 -6.79 6.26 2.82
CA ASP A 15 -6.27 7.59 2.46
C ASP A 15 -5.27 8.10 3.51
N GLU A 16 -5.55 7.91 4.80
CA GLU A 16 -4.62 8.24 5.89
C GLU A 16 -3.30 7.46 5.77
N ILE A 17 -3.36 6.15 5.47
CA ILE A 17 -2.15 5.34 5.25
C ILE A 17 -1.35 5.90 4.07
N ALA A 18 -2.01 6.25 2.97
CA ALA A 18 -1.34 6.82 1.81
C ALA A 18 -0.61 8.13 2.14
N LEU A 19 -1.27 9.02 2.87
CA LEU A 19 -0.71 10.31 3.29
C LEU A 19 0.48 10.12 4.23
N VAL A 20 0.31 9.31 5.28
CA VAL A 20 1.39 9.03 6.26
C VAL A 20 2.59 8.40 5.58
N CYS A 21 2.40 7.45 4.66
CA CYS A 21 3.50 6.80 3.97
C CYS A 21 4.25 7.76 3.03
N SER A 22 3.55 8.70 2.39
CA SER A 22 4.17 9.68 1.48
C SER A 22 5.10 10.64 2.22
N ASP A 23 4.72 11.05 3.44
CA ASP A 23 5.47 11.99 4.28
C ASP A 23 6.48 11.32 5.23
N ALA A 24 6.40 10.00 5.40
CA ALA A 24 7.21 9.26 6.34
C ALA A 24 8.73 9.33 6.06
N GLU A 25 9.49 9.40 7.15
CA GLU A 25 10.93 9.24 7.13
C GLU A 25 11.36 7.79 6.86
N ALA A 26 12.58 7.59 6.38
CA ALA A 26 13.10 6.26 6.09
C ALA A 26 13.16 5.34 7.33
N SER A 27 13.28 5.90 8.54
CA SER A 27 13.23 5.13 9.79
C SER A 27 11.81 4.64 10.15
N GLN A 28 10.76 5.19 9.52
CA GLN A 28 9.36 4.90 9.82
C GLN A 28 8.75 3.83 8.90
N GLN A 29 9.51 3.33 7.92
CA GLN A 29 9.03 2.34 6.92
C GLN A 29 8.43 1.09 7.56
N GLY A 30 9.10 0.52 8.57
CA GLY A 30 8.61 -0.66 9.26
C GLY A 30 7.25 -0.43 9.92
N ALA A 31 7.05 0.73 10.56
CA ALA A 31 5.78 1.09 11.18
C ALA A 31 4.66 1.27 10.14
N CYS A 32 4.97 1.92 9.01
CA CYS A 32 4.03 2.10 7.90
C CYS A 32 3.60 0.75 7.28
N LEU A 33 4.55 -0.17 7.10
CA LEU A 33 4.26 -1.52 6.60
C LEU A 33 3.41 -2.33 7.58
N VAL A 34 3.66 -2.22 8.88
CA VAL A 34 2.83 -2.85 9.91
C VAL A 34 1.40 -2.26 9.90
N ALA A 35 1.27 -0.93 9.76
CA ALA A 35 -0.03 -0.28 9.66
C ALA A 35 -0.81 -0.77 8.44
N MET A 36 -0.16 -0.84 7.27
CA MET A 36 -0.77 -1.39 6.06
C MET A 36 -1.18 -2.85 6.21
N MET A 37 -0.33 -3.69 6.81
CA MET A 37 -0.65 -5.09 7.08
C MET A 37 -1.87 -5.25 7.98
N GLN A 38 -1.95 -4.46 9.06
CA GLN A 38 -3.09 -4.46 9.98
C GLN A 38 -4.38 -4.00 9.29
N PHE A 39 -4.28 -2.96 8.45
CA PHE A 39 -5.38 -2.47 7.63
C PHE A 39 -5.90 -3.56 6.69
N LEU A 40 -5.04 -4.19 5.89
CA LEU A 40 -5.45 -5.25 4.98
C LEU A 40 -6.05 -6.47 5.71
N ARG A 41 -5.49 -6.84 6.88
CA ARG A 41 -6.03 -7.91 7.73
C ARG A 41 -7.45 -7.59 8.21
N GLY A 42 -7.70 -6.36 8.64
CA GLY A 42 -9.03 -5.90 9.08
C GLY A 42 -10.09 -5.91 7.97
N HIS A 43 -9.65 -5.93 6.71
CA HIS A 43 -10.49 -5.80 5.52
C HIS A 43 -10.43 -7.00 4.58
N GLN A 44 -9.90 -8.14 5.04
CA GLN A 44 -9.76 -9.39 4.25
C GLN A 44 -8.98 -9.22 2.93
N GLY A 45 -8.15 -8.18 2.83
CA GLY A 45 -7.31 -7.90 1.67
C GLY A 45 -5.98 -8.65 1.67
N LEU A 46 -5.66 -9.39 2.74
CA LEU A 46 -4.40 -10.11 2.92
C LEU A 46 -4.64 -11.56 3.30
N ASP A 47 -4.09 -12.49 2.52
CA ASP A 47 -4.10 -13.90 2.87
C ASP A 47 -2.99 -14.23 3.90
N ALA A 48 -3.16 -15.33 4.65
CA ALA A 48 -2.24 -15.72 5.72
C ALA A 48 -0.80 -16.01 5.21
N THR A 49 -0.64 -16.40 3.95
CA THR A 49 0.67 -16.70 3.36
C THR A 49 1.42 -15.40 3.04
N ALA A 50 0.74 -14.44 2.42
CA ALA A 50 1.22 -13.09 2.16
C ALA A 50 1.58 -12.38 3.46
N GLU A 51 0.72 -12.50 4.49
CA GLU A 51 0.97 -11.95 5.82
C GLU A 51 2.25 -12.54 6.45
N ALA A 52 2.37 -13.86 6.50
CA ALA A 52 3.54 -14.53 7.07
C ALA A 52 4.82 -14.17 6.30
N ARG A 53 4.73 -14.02 4.97
CA ARG A 53 5.86 -13.61 4.13
C ARG A 53 6.28 -12.17 4.41
N ALA A 54 5.33 -11.23 4.48
CA ALA A 54 5.61 -9.84 4.82
C ALA A 54 6.23 -9.70 6.23
N ALA A 55 5.69 -10.44 7.20
CA ALA A 55 6.23 -10.45 8.57
C ALA A 55 7.67 -10.98 8.64
N ARG A 56 8.01 -12.01 7.84
CA ARG A 56 9.40 -12.50 7.72
C ARG A 56 10.35 -11.44 7.18
N PHE A 57 9.97 -10.74 6.12
CA PHE A 57 10.80 -9.67 5.57
C PHE A 57 10.96 -8.48 6.54
N LEU A 58 9.89 -8.11 7.25
CA LEU A 58 9.95 -7.10 8.31
C LEU A 58 10.92 -7.47 9.43
N SER A 59 10.99 -8.75 9.81
CA SER A 59 11.88 -9.20 10.90
C SER A 59 13.38 -9.07 10.59
N VAL A 60 13.72 -8.86 9.32
CA VAL A 60 15.11 -8.69 8.84
C VAL A 60 15.32 -7.35 8.12
N ASP A 61 14.41 -6.39 8.34
CA ASP A 61 14.44 -5.04 7.75
C ASP A 61 14.45 -5.00 6.20
N ALA A 62 13.96 -6.05 5.55
CA ALA A 62 13.80 -6.12 4.09
C ALA A 62 12.48 -5.42 3.65
N TYR A 63 12.41 -4.10 3.83
CA TYR A 63 11.15 -3.36 3.70
C TYR A 63 10.54 -3.35 2.29
N ALA A 64 11.35 -3.31 1.23
CA ALA A 64 10.85 -3.36 -0.15
C ALA A 64 10.20 -4.72 -0.45
N ASP A 65 10.83 -5.82 -0.02
CA ASP A 65 10.28 -7.16 -0.17
C ASP A 65 9.03 -7.36 0.69
N ALA A 66 9.00 -6.77 1.89
CA ALA A 66 7.80 -6.76 2.73
C ALA A 66 6.64 -6.02 2.04
N ALA A 67 6.89 -4.85 1.44
CA ALA A 67 5.89 -4.08 0.71
C ALA A 67 5.34 -4.87 -0.49
N LEU A 68 6.22 -5.51 -1.28
CA LEU A 68 5.83 -6.36 -2.39
C LEU A 68 5.01 -7.58 -1.95
N ALA A 69 5.34 -8.17 -0.79
CA ALA A 69 4.61 -9.31 -0.24
C ALA A 69 3.17 -8.95 0.20
N LEU A 70 2.87 -7.66 0.44
CA LEU A 70 1.52 -7.19 0.75
C LEU A 70 0.65 -7.00 -0.50
N LEU A 71 1.24 -6.97 -1.70
CA LEU A 71 0.48 -6.78 -2.93
C LEU A 71 -0.28 -8.06 -3.32
N PRO A 72 -1.50 -7.93 -3.88
CA PRO A 72 -2.23 -9.06 -4.45
C PRO A 72 -1.45 -9.70 -5.61
N ALA A 73 -1.60 -11.01 -5.80
CA ALA A 73 -0.90 -11.74 -6.86
C ALA A 73 -1.18 -11.25 -8.30
N ARG A 74 -2.34 -10.62 -8.53
CA ARG A 74 -2.75 -10.04 -9.84
C ARG A 74 -2.45 -8.55 -9.97
N CYS A 75 -1.75 -7.96 -9.01
CA CYS A 75 -1.35 -6.57 -9.05
C CYS A 75 -0.17 -6.38 -10.00
N ALA A 76 -0.19 -5.31 -10.79
CA ALA A 76 1.02 -4.82 -11.46
C ALA A 76 1.62 -3.70 -10.61
N SER A 77 2.95 -3.68 -10.48
CA SER A 77 3.66 -2.65 -9.74
C SER A 77 4.92 -2.23 -10.48
N MET A 78 5.22 -0.93 -10.46
CA MET A 78 6.47 -0.37 -10.93
C MET A 78 7.07 0.48 -9.82
N ILE A 79 8.38 0.35 -9.61
CA ILE A 79 9.12 1.20 -8.67
C ILE A 79 10.27 1.85 -9.42
N SER A 80 10.41 3.15 -9.23
CA SER A 80 11.53 3.95 -9.71
C SER A 80 12.13 4.71 -8.54
N GLN A 81 13.46 4.72 -8.46
CA GLN A 81 14.18 5.57 -7.52
C GLN A 81 15.27 6.28 -8.30
N ALA A 82 15.10 7.58 -8.51
CA ALA A 82 16.20 8.43 -8.92
C ALA A 82 17.19 8.55 -7.74
N GLY A 83 18.46 8.84 -8.03
CA GLY A 83 19.66 8.53 -7.21
C GLY A 83 19.64 8.80 -5.69
N ARG A 84 20.79 9.18 -5.12
CA ARG A 84 20.86 9.36 -3.66
C ARG A 84 20.16 10.66 -3.25
N GLY A 85 19.16 10.54 -2.38
CA GLY A 85 18.47 11.68 -1.77
C GLY A 85 17.21 12.15 -2.51
N GLU A 86 16.88 11.55 -3.66
CA GLU A 86 15.61 11.80 -4.34
C GLU A 86 14.50 10.89 -3.80
N LEU A 87 13.25 11.33 -3.96
CA LEU A 87 12.09 10.54 -3.63
C LEU A 87 11.99 9.33 -4.55
N ALA A 88 11.64 8.18 -3.99
CA ALA A 88 11.20 7.05 -4.78
C ALA A 88 9.77 7.30 -5.29
N CYS A 89 9.46 6.78 -6.46
CA CYS A 89 8.16 6.80 -7.08
C CYS A 89 7.70 5.36 -7.31
N ALA A 90 6.46 5.05 -6.99
CA ALA A 90 5.87 3.77 -7.29
C ALA A 90 4.48 3.94 -7.92
N SER A 91 4.16 3.07 -8.86
CA SER A 91 2.82 2.92 -9.42
C SER A 91 2.30 1.52 -9.09
N VAL A 92 1.05 1.45 -8.65
CA VAL A 92 0.35 0.21 -8.30
C VAL A 92 -0.96 0.17 -9.04
N ARG A 93 -1.20 -0.93 -9.76
CA ARG A 93 -2.43 -1.15 -10.52
C ARG A 93 -3.10 -2.44 -10.08
N LEU A 94 -4.34 -2.31 -9.61
CA LEU A 94 -5.17 -3.43 -9.19
C LEU A 94 -5.69 -4.19 -10.42
N ASP A 95 -5.89 -5.50 -10.31
CA ASP A 95 -6.42 -6.36 -11.36
C ASP A 95 -5.73 -6.27 -12.74
N GLY A 96 -4.40 -6.16 -12.76
CA GLY A 96 -3.62 -6.28 -13.98
C GLY A 96 -3.75 -5.05 -14.88
N ARG A 97 -4.36 -5.17 -16.08
CA ARG A 97 -4.32 -4.11 -17.12
C ARG A 97 -5.51 -3.15 -17.12
N SER A 98 -6.58 -3.48 -16.43
CA SER A 98 -7.86 -2.76 -16.54
C SER A 98 -8.39 -2.21 -15.22
N GLY A 99 -7.73 -2.51 -14.11
CA GLY A 99 -8.11 -1.94 -12.83
C GLY A 99 -7.48 -0.58 -12.55
N PRO A 100 -7.92 0.06 -11.46
CA PRO A 100 -7.46 1.37 -11.02
C PRO A 100 -5.96 1.36 -10.73
N GLU A 101 -5.33 2.48 -11.01
CA GLU A 101 -3.90 2.69 -10.91
C GLU A 101 -3.62 4.00 -10.19
N ALA A 102 -2.86 3.91 -9.10
CA ALA A 102 -2.38 5.09 -8.40
C ALA A 102 -0.85 5.13 -8.40
N THR A 103 -0.33 6.35 -8.38
CA THR A 103 1.10 6.63 -8.31
C THR A 103 1.39 7.49 -7.09
N ALA A 104 2.39 7.11 -6.30
CA ALA A 104 2.82 7.85 -5.13
C ALA A 104 4.34 8.04 -5.12
N THR A 105 4.78 9.11 -4.46
CA THR A 105 6.19 9.39 -4.19
C THR A 105 6.44 9.40 -2.70
N ALA A 106 7.54 8.81 -2.25
CA ALA A 106 7.92 8.82 -0.84
C ALA A 106 9.45 8.72 -0.70
N ARG A 107 9.96 8.89 0.52
CA ARG A 107 11.41 8.86 0.76
C ARG A 107 12.08 7.54 0.41
N THR A 108 11.33 6.44 0.37
CA THR A 108 11.85 5.10 0.05
C THR A 108 10.93 4.30 -0.87
N PRO A 109 11.48 3.33 -1.61
CA PRO A 109 10.72 2.40 -2.45
C PRO A 109 9.53 1.75 -1.74
N ALA A 110 9.74 1.27 -0.50
CA ALA A 110 8.71 0.58 0.26
C ALA A 110 7.53 1.50 0.60
N LEU A 111 7.83 2.73 1.05
CA LEU A 111 6.79 3.72 1.37
C LEU A 111 6.02 4.16 0.13
N ALA A 112 6.72 4.41 -0.97
CA ALA A 112 6.09 4.82 -2.21
C ALA A 112 5.14 3.72 -2.69
N LEU A 113 5.57 2.46 -2.60
CA LEU A 113 4.74 1.32 -2.99
C LEU A 113 3.50 1.17 -2.11
N VAL A 114 3.64 1.29 -0.78
CA VAL A 114 2.51 1.20 0.16
C VAL A 114 1.53 2.36 -0.06
N ALA A 115 2.04 3.58 -0.25
CA ALA A 115 1.22 4.75 -0.50
C ALA A 115 0.42 4.60 -1.80
N ALA A 116 1.08 4.20 -2.89
CA ALA A 116 0.43 3.94 -4.17
C ALA A 116 -0.61 2.82 -4.06
N TYR A 117 -0.32 1.75 -3.32
CA TYR A 117 -1.28 0.67 -3.14
C TYR A 117 -2.52 1.13 -2.36
N ALA A 118 -2.34 1.87 -1.27
CA ALA A 118 -3.44 2.41 -0.48
C ALA A 118 -4.33 3.37 -1.30
N GLN A 119 -3.73 4.21 -2.15
CA GLN A 119 -4.46 5.09 -3.07
C GLN A 119 -5.23 4.29 -4.13
N ALA A 120 -4.63 3.26 -4.74
CA ALA A 120 -5.29 2.45 -5.75
C ALA A 120 -6.52 1.70 -5.17
N LEU A 121 -6.46 1.32 -3.89
CA LEU A 121 -7.60 0.75 -3.16
C LEU A 121 -8.74 1.76 -2.97
N VAL A 122 -8.41 3.02 -2.64
CA VAL A 122 -9.40 4.11 -2.56
C VAL A 122 -10.06 4.35 -3.91
N GLU A 123 -9.26 4.43 -4.98
CA GLU A 123 -9.76 4.64 -6.34
C GLU A 123 -10.66 3.51 -6.83
N ALA A 124 -10.38 2.26 -6.47
CA ALA A 124 -11.21 1.11 -6.82
C ALA A 124 -12.62 1.24 -6.26
N GLU A 125 -12.74 1.53 -4.96
CA GLU A 125 -14.03 1.64 -4.31
C GLU A 125 -14.81 2.87 -4.79
N LEU A 126 -14.13 3.99 -5.06
CA LEU A 126 -14.76 5.17 -5.66
C LEU A 126 -15.29 4.89 -7.07
N SER A 127 -14.53 4.12 -7.87
CA SER A 127 -14.94 3.73 -9.23
C SER A 127 -16.15 2.79 -9.24
N LEU A 128 -16.32 1.96 -8.20
CA LEU A 128 -17.48 1.09 -8.04
C LEU A 128 -18.74 1.84 -7.59
N ALA A 129 -18.60 3.05 -7.03
CA ALA A 129 -19.69 3.88 -6.53
C ALA A 129 -20.24 4.88 -7.57
N ALA A 130 -19.57 5.04 -8.71
CA ALA A 130 -19.92 5.95 -9.81
C ALA A 130 -20.77 5.26 -10.89
#